data_AF-A0A846N0D1-F1
#
_entry.id   AF-A0A846N0D1-F1
#
_cell.length_a   1.000
_cell.length_b   1.000
_cell.length_c   1.000
_cell.angle_alpha   90.00
_cell.angle_beta   90.00
_cell.angle_gamma   90.00
#
_symmetry.space_group_name_H-M   'P 1'
#
loop_
_entity.id
_entity.type
_entity.pdbx_description
1 polymer ?
#
loop_
_entity_poly.entity_id
_entity_poly.type
_entity_poly.pdbx_seq_one_letter_code
_entity_poly.pdbx_strand_id
1 'polypeptide(L)'
;MQSYKKNDPAGSFIRWQSITIGQLAYASNLMLTLAVATLGYEASILLSDRFSGLPCTAKSTFLVGIAALFLLVISSLGLLVSIGVALFLVINRLRDFRETKTAARMREQNKPDEAIEPHRVIYRKLGRRSWVLFWNQIALFGISIVFAVFGVFLTAAYGVLR
;
A
#
# COMPACT_ATOMS: atom_id res chain seq x y z
N MET A 1 11.11 18.60 31.81
CA MET A 1 12.02 17.76 31.00
C MET A 1 12.53 16.62 31.85
N GLN A 2 11.83 15.49 31.89
CA GLN A 2 12.34 14.29 32.56
C GLN A 2 13.36 13.61 31.66
N SER A 3 14.60 13.57 32.14
CA SER A 3 15.70 12.80 31.55
C SER A 3 15.27 11.34 31.45
N TYR A 4 14.97 10.87 30.24
CA TYR A 4 14.67 9.47 29.97
C TYR A 4 15.91 8.65 30.34
N LYS A 5 15.87 7.96 31.49
CA LYS A 5 16.90 6.99 31.86
C LYS A 5 17.02 5.98 30.73
N LYS A 6 18.24 5.79 30.25
CA LYS A 6 18.63 4.96 29.09
C LYS A 6 18.15 3.49 29.14
N ASN A 7 17.62 3.03 30.29
CA ASN A 7 17.20 1.66 30.58
C ASN A 7 15.74 1.54 31.11
N ASP A 8 14.88 2.55 30.95
CA ASP A 8 13.46 2.42 31.32
C ASP A 8 12.73 1.53 30.28
N PRO A 9 12.09 0.42 30.69
CA PRO A 9 11.33 -0.44 29.76
C PRO A 9 10.26 0.34 28.96
N ALA A 10 9.68 1.40 29.54
CA ALA A 10 8.75 2.27 28.81
C ALA A 10 9.43 3.04 27.67
N GLY A 11 10.67 3.52 27.88
CA GLY A 11 11.45 4.22 26.86
C GLY A 11 11.91 3.32 25.73
N SER A 12 12.25 2.06 26.04
CA SER A 12 12.56 1.04 25.03
C SER A 12 11.34 0.76 24.14
N PHE A 13 10.16 0.54 24.74
CA PHE A 13 8.93 0.28 24.00
C PHE A 13 8.56 1.43 23.05
N ILE A 14 8.58 2.67 23.53
CA ILE A 14 8.25 3.86 22.72
C ILE A 14 9.22 4.00 21.54
N ARG A 15 10.51 3.74 21.76
CA ARG A 15 11.53 3.79 20.72
C ARG A 15 11.27 2.74 19.63
N TRP A 16 11.04 1.49 20.00
CA TRP A 16 10.74 0.42 19.03
C TRP A 16 9.42 0.66 18.29
N GLN A 17 8.40 1.18 18.98
CA GLN A 17 7.14 1.55 18.35
C GLN A 17 7.36 2.63 17.28
N SER A 18 8.14 3.67 17.58
CA SER A 18 8.47 4.74 16.62
C SER A 18 9.22 4.19 15.39
N ILE A 19 10.18 3.27 15.59
CA ILE A 19 10.91 2.62 14.50
C ILE A 19 9.97 1.78 13.63
N THR A 20 9.13 0.94 14.23
CA THR A 20 8.16 0.10 13.50
C THR A 20 7.20 0.94 12.67
N ILE A 21 6.71 2.03 13.26
CA ILE A 21 5.91 3.03 12.57
C ILE A 21 6.74 3.56 11.39
N GLY A 22 7.95 4.07 11.60
CA GLY A 22 8.84 4.53 10.51
C GLY A 22 8.96 3.55 9.34
N GLN A 23 9.31 2.31 9.63
CA GLN A 23 9.46 1.23 8.64
C GLN A 23 8.17 0.96 7.86
N LEU A 24 7.01 0.99 8.53
CA LEU A 24 5.71 0.84 7.88
C LEU A 24 5.45 1.92 6.82
N ALA A 25 5.84 3.17 7.07
CA ALA A 25 5.65 4.26 6.10
C ALA A 25 6.60 4.10 4.92
N TYR A 26 7.85 3.77 5.21
CA TYR A 26 8.85 3.53 4.18
C TYR A 26 8.41 2.40 3.24
N ALA A 27 7.97 1.27 3.81
CA ALA A 27 7.45 0.14 3.05
C ALA A 27 6.19 0.51 2.24
N SER A 28 5.24 1.24 2.84
CA SER A 28 4.04 1.72 2.13
C SER A 28 4.37 2.64 0.95
N ASN A 29 5.32 3.56 1.13
CA ASN A 29 5.75 4.48 0.07
C ASN A 29 6.49 3.75 -1.04
N LEU A 30 7.35 2.79 -0.70
CA LEU A 30 8.02 1.93 -1.68
C LEU A 30 6.99 1.17 -2.53
N MET A 31 5.99 0.55 -1.90
CA MET A 31 4.91 -0.14 -2.61
C MET A 31 4.10 0.81 -3.49
N LEU A 32 3.83 2.04 -3.03
CA LEU A 32 3.14 3.06 -3.81
C LEU A 32 3.93 3.40 -5.09
N THR A 33 5.24 3.65 -4.95
CA THR A 33 6.10 3.95 -6.09
C THR A 33 6.16 2.79 -7.07
N LEU A 34 6.31 1.56 -6.59
CA LEU A 34 6.32 0.37 -7.44
C LEU A 34 4.96 0.14 -8.14
N ALA A 35 3.85 0.39 -7.46
CA ALA A 35 2.51 0.28 -8.03
C ALA A 35 2.30 1.30 -9.15
N VAL A 36 2.69 2.57 -8.94
CA VAL A 36 2.61 3.62 -9.97
C VAL A 36 3.53 3.32 -11.15
N ALA A 37 4.75 2.85 -10.90
CA ALA A 37 5.67 2.45 -11.96
C ALA A 37 5.12 1.29 -12.80
N THR A 38 4.54 0.28 -12.14
CA THR A 38 3.92 -0.87 -12.82
C THR A 38 2.71 -0.43 -13.65
N LEU A 39 1.84 0.42 -13.10
CA LEU A 39 0.72 1.00 -13.85
C LEU A 39 1.18 1.80 -15.07
N GLY A 40 2.23 2.61 -14.93
CA GLY A 40 2.81 3.35 -16.06
C GLY A 40 3.33 2.42 -17.15
N TYR A 41 3.98 1.32 -16.76
CA TYR A 41 4.45 0.30 -17.68
C TYR A 41 3.29 -0.43 -18.38
N GLU A 42 2.28 -0.89 -17.64
CA GLU A 42 1.07 -1.51 -18.20
C GLU A 42 0.35 -0.58 -19.17
N ALA A 43 0.19 0.70 -18.81
CA ALA A 43 -0.40 1.71 -19.67
C ALA A 43 0.41 1.90 -20.97
N SER A 44 1.74 1.88 -20.88
CA SER A 44 2.60 1.98 -22.08
C SER A 44 2.43 0.80 -23.03
N ILE A 45 2.22 -0.41 -22.50
CA ILE A 45 1.94 -1.61 -23.31
C ILE A 45 0.57 -1.49 -23.97
N LEU A 46 -0.46 -1.14 -23.20
CA LEU A 46 -1.84 -1.05 -23.67
C LEU A 46 -2.04 0.06 -24.72
N LEU A 47 -1.28 1.15 -24.61
CA LEU A 47 -1.32 2.27 -25.55
C LEU A 47 -0.37 2.08 -26.75
N SER A 48 0.47 1.05 -26.75
CA SER A 48 1.37 0.81 -27.87
C SER A 48 0.62 0.26 -29.08
N ASP A 49 0.94 0.76 -30.28
CA ASP A 49 0.34 0.30 -31.55
C ASP A 49 0.58 -1.20 -31.83
N ARG A 50 1.47 -1.83 -31.08
CA ARG A 50 1.74 -3.26 -31.14
C ARG A 50 0.53 -4.08 -30.64
N PHE A 51 -0.22 -3.57 -29.67
CA PHE A 51 -1.43 -4.23 -29.17
C PHE A 51 -2.56 -4.27 -30.23
N SER A 52 -2.53 -3.36 -31.21
CA SER A 52 -3.48 -3.25 -32.33
C SER A 52 -3.30 -4.33 -33.41
N GLY A 53 -2.15 -5.00 -33.42
CA GLY A 53 -1.72 -5.92 -34.48
C GLY A 53 -2.14 -7.38 -34.29
N LEU A 54 -3.13 -7.69 -33.46
CA LEU A 54 -3.61 -9.07 -33.25
C LEU A 54 -4.05 -9.68 -34.59
N PRO A 55 -3.31 -10.65 -35.16
CA PRO A 55 -3.75 -11.29 -36.38
C PRO A 55 -4.97 -12.15 -36.03
N CYS A 56 -6.14 -11.76 -36.53
CA CYS A 56 -7.41 -12.51 -36.42
C CYS A 56 -7.39 -13.91 -37.05
N THR A 57 -6.24 -14.39 -37.50
CA THR A 57 -6.12 -15.56 -38.39
C THR A 57 -6.08 -16.91 -37.66
N ALA A 58 -5.97 -16.94 -36.32
CA ALA A 58 -6.10 -18.19 -35.54
C ALA A 58 -7.00 -18.00 -34.30
N LYS A 59 -8.04 -18.85 -34.15
CA LYS A 59 -8.95 -18.84 -32.99
C LYS A 59 -8.21 -18.94 -31.65
N SER A 60 -7.05 -19.60 -31.63
CA SER A 60 -6.22 -19.77 -30.43
C SER A 60 -5.45 -18.49 -30.04
N THR A 61 -4.95 -17.69 -30.99
CA THR A 61 -4.24 -16.43 -30.68
C THR A 61 -5.19 -15.33 -30.21
N PHE A 62 -6.41 -15.31 -30.75
CA PHE A 62 -7.46 -14.37 -30.33
C PHE A 62 -7.88 -14.58 -28.86
N LEU A 63 -8.13 -15.83 -28.44
CA LEU A 63 -8.49 -16.15 -27.06
C LEU A 63 -7.39 -15.80 -26.06
N VAL A 64 -6.13 -16.02 -26.44
CA VAL A 64 -4.98 -15.67 -25.59
C VAL A 64 -4.80 -14.16 -25.47
N GLY A 65 -5.03 -13.40 -26.56
CA GLY A 65 -5.01 -11.94 -26.53
C GLY A 65 -6.06 -11.35 -25.58
N ILE A 66 -7.29 -11.87 -25.62
CA ILE A 66 -8.37 -11.47 -24.70
C ILE A 66 -8.00 -11.82 -23.25
N ALA A 67 -7.46 -13.01 -23.01
CA ALA A 67 -7.04 -13.43 -21.67
C ALA A 67 -5.91 -12.52 -21.11
N ALA A 68 -4.93 -12.17 -21.94
CA ALA A 68 -3.85 -11.26 -21.56
C ALA A 68 -4.39 -9.85 -21.24
N LEU A 69 -5.28 -9.31 -22.07
CA LEU A 69 -5.94 -8.02 -21.82
C LEU A 69 -6.72 -8.04 -20.50
N PHE A 70 -7.49 -9.11 -20.26
CA PHE A 70 -8.27 -9.25 -19.04
C PHE A 70 -7.39 -9.29 -17.78
N LEU A 71 -6.26 -10.02 -17.83
CA LEU A 71 -5.29 -10.05 -16.73
C LEU A 71 -4.65 -8.69 -16.46
N LEU A 72 -4.27 -7.97 -17.52
CA LEU A 72 -3.71 -6.62 -17.40
C LEU A 72 -4.73 -5.64 -16.81
N VAL A 73 -5.99 -5.66 -17.27
CA VAL A 73 -7.05 -4.78 -16.73
C VAL A 73 -7.32 -5.08 -15.25
N ILE A 74 -7.39 -6.36 -14.87
CA ILE A 74 -7.57 -6.75 -13.45
C ILE A 74 -6.37 -6.30 -12.61
N SER A 75 -5.15 -6.51 -13.12
CA SER A 75 -3.93 -6.05 -12.47
C SER A 75 -3.98 -4.55 -12.22
N SER A 76 -4.26 -3.75 -13.26
CA SER A 76 -4.32 -2.29 -13.17
C SER A 76 -5.38 -1.82 -12.16
N LEU A 77 -6.58 -2.41 -12.18
CA LEU A 77 -7.62 -2.10 -11.20
C LEU A 77 -7.17 -2.44 -9.78
N GLY A 78 -6.52 -3.58 -9.57
CA GLY A 78 -5.98 -3.96 -8.27
C GLY A 78 -4.87 -3.03 -7.79
N LEU A 79 -4.00 -2.55 -8.70
CA LEU A 79 -2.96 -1.56 -8.38
C LEU A 79 -3.58 -0.22 -7.98
N LEU A 80 -4.64 0.23 -8.64
CA LEU A 80 -5.38 1.44 -8.25
C LEU A 80 -6.00 1.32 -6.85
N VAL A 81 -6.61 0.18 -6.53
CA VAL A 81 -7.14 -0.07 -5.19
C VAL A 81 -5.99 -0.09 -4.16
N SER A 82 -4.87 -0.74 -4.48
CA SER A 82 -3.68 -0.76 -3.62
C SER A 82 -3.14 0.64 -3.32
N ILE A 83 -3.07 1.50 -4.34
CA ILE A 83 -2.71 2.92 -4.19
C ILE A 83 -3.71 3.64 -3.28
N GLY A 84 -5.01 3.45 -3.47
CA GLY A 84 -6.04 4.04 -2.61
C GLY A 84 -5.91 3.61 -1.15
N VAL A 85 -5.66 2.32 -0.90
CA VAL A 85 -5.41 1.78 0.45
C VAL A 85 -4.14 2.37 1.06
N ALA A 86 -3.07 2.51 0.28
CA ALA A 86 -1.81 3.13 0.71
C ALA A 86 -2.03 4.59 1.17
N LEU A 87 -2.75 5.37 0.37
CA LEU A 87 -3.10 6.75 0.71
C LEU A 87 -3.97 6.82 1.97
N PHE A 88 -4.96 5.92 2.10
CA PHE A 88 -5.80 5.83 3.28
C PHE A 88 -5.01 5.44 4.53
N LEU A 89 -4.01 4.56 4.41
CA LEU A 89 -3.08 4.22 5.48
C LEU A 89 -2.27 5.44 5.94
N VAL A 90 -1.76 6.25 5.00
CA VAL A 90 -1.04 7.49 5.30
C VAL A 90 -1.94 8.49 6.05
N ILE A 91 -3.19 8.67 5.60
CA ILE A 91 -4.16 9.56 6.26
C ILE A 91 -4.49 9.06 7.69
N ASN A 92 -4.78 7.76 7.85
CA ASN A 92 -5.06 7.20 9.17
C ASN A 92 -3.88 7.38 10.12
N ARG A 93 -2.67 7.23 9.61
CA ARG A 93 -1.47 7.43 10.40
C ARG A 93 -1.23 8.89 10.78
N LEU A 94 -1.52 9.83 9.89
CA LEU A 94 -1.45 11.26 10.21
C LEU A 94 -2.43 11.61 11.33
N ARG A 95 -3.63 11.02 11.32
CA ARG A 95 -4.61 11.15 12.41
C ARG A 95 -4.09 10.53 13.71
N ASP A 96 -3.48 9.34 13.64
CA ASP A 96 -2.89 8.66 14.80
C ASP A 96 -1.80 9.51 15.49
N PHE A 97 -0.95 10.15 14.70
CA PHE A 97 0.05 11.09 15.22
C PHE A 97 -0.56 12.32 15.88
N ARG A 98 -1.63 12.87 15.31
CA ARG A 98 -2.33 14.04 15.88
C ARG A 98 -2.94 13.71 17.23
N GLU A 99 -3.58 12.55 17.37
CA GLU A 99 -4.17 12.09 18.62
C GLU A 99 -3.09 11.78 19.66
N THR A 100 -2.01 11.11 19.26
CA THR A 100 -0.88 10.81 20.15
C THR A 100 -0.21 12.09 20.66
N LYS A 101 0.00 13.08 19.79
CA LYS A 101 0.53 14.41 20.16
C LYS A 101 -0.40 15.12 21.14
N THR A 102 -1.71 15.02 20.93
CA THR A 102 -2.72 15.66 21.78
C THR A 102 -2.71 15.02 23.17
N ALA A 103 -2.70 13.69 23.26
CA ALA A 103 -2.56 12.96 24.51
C ALA A 103 -1.25 13.27 25.24
N ALA A 104 -0.12 13.36 24.52
CA ALA A 104 1.18 13.74 25.10
C ALA A 104 1.15 15.15 25.68
N ARG A 105 0.56 16.12 24.96
CA ARG A 105 0.41 17.50 25.45
C ARG A 105 -0.50 17.58 26.68
N MET A 106 -1.56 16.79 26.74
CA MET A 106 -2.45 16.73 27.92
C MET A 106 -1.72 16.15 29.14
N ARG A 107 -0.83 15.17 28.94
CA ARG A 107 0.05 14.68 30.01
C ARG A 107 1.02 15.75 30.51
N GLU A 108 1.64 16.52 29.61
CA GLU A 108 2.52 17.63 30.01
C GLU A 108 1.78 18.72 30.80
N GLN A 109 0.48 18.89 30.54
CA GLN A 109 -0.38 19.83 31.25
C GLN A 109 -0.94 19.29 32.57
N ASN A 110 -0.50 18.10 33.05
CA ASN A 110 -1.02 17.44 34.25
C ASN A 110 -2.56 17.30 34.27
N LYS A 111 -3.18 17.12 33.09
CA LYS A 111 -4.62 16.86 33.03
C LYS A 111 -4.94 15.48 33.63
N PRO A 112 -6.11 15.32 34.27
CA PRO A 112 -6.53 14.03 34.83
C PRO A 112 -6.57 12.95 33.74
N ASP A 113 -6.20 11.72 34.10
CA ASP A 113 -6.13 10.58 33.16
C ASP A 113 -7.47 10.30 32.48
N GLU A 114 -8.60 10.64 33.12
CA GLU A 114 -9.95 10.56 32.53
C GLU A 114 -10.10 11.40 31.26
N ALA A 115 -9.43 12.56 31.18
CA ALA A 115 -9.44 13.40 29.98
C ALA A 115 -8.51 12.86 28.88
N ILE A 116 -7.60 11.94 29.20
CA ILE A 116 -6.61 11.37 28.28
C ILE A 116 -7.11 10.03 27.70
N GLU A 117 -7.88 9.26 28.48
CA GLU A 117 -8.43 7.96 28.10
C GLU A 117 -9.20 7.94 26.76
N PRO A 118 -10.07 8.92 26.40
CA PRO A 118 -10.73 8.91 25.09
C PRO A 118 -9.73 8.95 23.93
N HIS A 119 -8.65 9.73 24.05
CA HIS A 119 -7.58 9.76 23.06
C HIS A 119 -6.82 8.43 23.01
N ARG A 120 -6.69 7.72 24.15
CA ARG A 120 -6.09 6.39 24.21
C ARG A 120 -6.86 5.32 23.46
N VAL A 121 -8.19 5.34 23.58
CA VAL A 121 -9.05 4.42 22.82
C VAL A 121 -8.91 4.68 21.31
N ILE A 122 -8.86 5.95 20.91
CA ILE A 122 -8.75 6.34 19.49
C ILE A 122 -7.43 5.86 18.89
N TYR A 123 -6.27 6.21 19.46
CA TYR A 123 -4.99 5.80 18.86
C TYR A 123 -4.81 4.28 18.84
N ARG A 124 -5.30 3.54 19.86
CA ARG A 124 -5.27 2.07 19.87
C ARG A 124 -6.08 1.47 18.71
N LYS A 125 -7.24 2.05 18.42
CA LYS A 125 -8.12 1.63 17.32
C LYS A 125 -7.50 1.97 15.96
N LEU A 126 -6.88 3.14 15.83
CA LEU A 126 -6.18 3.55 14.61
C LEU A 126 -4.99 2.63 14.33
N GLY A 127 -4.16 2.33 15.33
CA GLY A 127 -3.03 1.41 15.19
C GLY A 127 -3.43 0.02 14.68
N ARG A 128 -4.51 -0.58 15.24
CA ARG A 128 -5.02 -1.88 14.77
C ARG A 128 -5.50 -1.81 13.31
N ARG A 129 -6.21 -0.74 12.94
CA ARG A 129 -6.68 -0.54 11.56
C ARG A 129 -5.54 -0.37 10.56
N SER A 130 -4.52 0.42 10.92
CA SER A 130 -3.33 0.59 10.07
C SER A 130 -2.65 -0.73 9.78
N TRP A 131 -2.63 -1.66 10.74
CA TRP A 131 -2.00 -2.95 10.52
C TRP A 131 -2.78 -3.82 9.53
N VAL A 132 -4.11 -3.86 9.66
CA VAL A 132 -4.99 -4.57 8.72
C VAL A 132 -4.90 -3.97 7.31
N LEU A 133 -4.91 -2.63 7.21
CA LEU A 133 -4.79 -1.94 5.92
C LEU A 133 -3.47 -2.24 5.22
N PHE A 134 -2.37 -2.32 5.97
CA PHE A 134 -1.07 -2.65 5.40
C PHE A 134 -1.01 -4.07 4.86
N TRP A 135 -1.53 -5.05 5.61
CA TRP A 135 -1.58 -6.44 5.13
C TRP A 135 -2.48 -6.56 3.89
N ASN A 136 -3.59 -5.84 3.86
CA ASN A 136 -4.44 -5.76 2.67
C ASN A 136 -3.70 -5.11 1.49
N GLN A 137 -2.91 -4.06 1.71
CA GLN A 137 -2.09 -3.42 0.68
C GLN A 137 -1.05 -4.39 0.11
N ILE A 138 -0.34 -5.13 0.97
CA ILE A 138 0.65 -6.14 0.54
C ILE A 138 -0.04 -7.23 -0.30
N ALA A 139 -1.16 -7.77 0.19
CA ALA A 139 -1.88 -8.83 -0.50
C ALA A 139 -2.37 -8.37 -1.89
N LEU A 140 -3.00 -7.18 -1.95
CA LEU A 140 -3.49 -6.61 -3.21
C LEU A 140 -2.34 -6.32 -4.18
N PHE A 141 -1.27 -5.68 -3.70
CA PHE A 141 -0.09 -5.41 -4.53
C PHE A 141 0.53 -6.70 -5.07
N GLY A 142 0.72 -7.71 -4.21
CA GLY A 142 1.30 -9.00 -4.60
C GLY A 142 0.46 -9.71 -5.66
N ILE A 143 -0.86 -9.80 -5.46
CA ILE A 143 -1.79 -10.42 -6.43
C ILE A 143 -1.77 -9.66 -7.76
N SER A 144 -1.82 -8.32 -7.72
CA SER A 144 -1.74 -7.50 -8.93
C SER A 144 -0.45 -7.74 -9.70
N ILE A 145 0.72 -7.76 -9.02
CA ILE A 145 2.00 -8.01 -9.69
C ILE A 145 2.03 -9.39 -10.35
N VAL A 146 1.47 -10.42 -9.71
CA VAL A 146 1.37 -11.75 -10.32
C VAL A 146 0.56 -11.68 -11.62
N PHE A 147 -0.61 -11.03 -11.60
CA PHE A 147 -1.41 -10.86 -12.81
C PHE A 147 -0.74 -10.00 -13.88
N ALA A 148 -0.02 -8.94 -13.48
CA ALA A 148 0.77 -8.11 -14.38
C ALA A 148 1.81 -8.96 -15.13
N VAL A 149 2.59 -9.76 -14.39
CA VAL A 149 3.64 -10.62 -14.95
C VAL A 149 3.06 -11.65 -15.91
N PHE A 150 1.98 -12.33 -15.52
CA PHE A 150 1.32 -13.28 -16.41
C PHE A 150 0.72 -12.61 -17.65
N GLY A 151 0.08 -11.45 -17.49
CA GLY A 151 -0.46 -10.66 -18.61
C GLY A 151 0.63 -10.29 -19.61
N VAL A 152 1.72 -9.69 -19.14
CA VAL A 152 2.87 -9.30 -19.97
C VAL A 152 3.53 -10.52 -20.62
N PHE A 153 3.72 -11.61 -19.87
CA PHE A 153 4.30 -12.84 -20.41
C PHE A 153 3.46 -13.41 -21.55
N LEU A 154 2.13 -13.45 -21.40
CA LEU A 154 1.23 -13.90 -22.47
C LEU A 154 1.28 -12.97 -23.68
N THR A 155 1.29 -11.65 -23.48
CA THR A 155 1.43 -10.66 -24.56
C THR A 155 2.76 -10.87 -25.32
N ALA A 156 3.86 -11.13 -24.61
CA ALA A 156 5.18 -11.36 -25.21
C ALA A 156 5.29 -12.72 -25.89
N ALA A 157 4.86 -13.81 -25.24
CA ALA A 157 4.99 -15.18 -25.72
C ALA A 157 4.16 -15.44 -26.99
N TYR A 158 2.98 -14.83 -27.10
CA TYR A 158 2.08 -15.03 -28.23
C TYR A 158 2.24 -13.96 -29.32
N GLY A 159 3.30 -13.14 -29.25
CA GLY A 159 3.70 -12.26 -30.35
C GLY A 159 2.76 -11.07 -30.58
N VAL A 160 1.91 -10.71 -29.61
CA VAL A 160 1.13 -9.46 -29.65
C VAL A 160 2.05 -8.23 -29.61
N LEU A 161 3.33 -8.41 -29.27
CA LEU A 161 4.37 -7.36 -29.27
C LEU A 161 5.37 -7.42 -30.45
N ARG A 162 5.14 -8.25 -31.49
CA ARG A 162 6.04 -8.26 -32.67
C ARG A 162 5.79 -7.09 -33.60
#